data_AF-A0A1I2JGF4-F1
#
_entry.id   AF-A0A1I2JGF4-F1
#
_cell.length_a   1.000
_cell.length_b   1.000
_cell.length_c   1.000
_cell.angle_alpha   90.00
_cell.angle_beta   90.00
_cell.angle_gamma   90.00
#
_symmetry.space_group_name_H-M   'P 1'
#
loop_
_entity.id
_entity.type
_entity.pdbx_description
1 polymer ?
#
loop_
_entity_poly.entity_id
_entity_poly.type
_entity_poly.pdbx_seq_one_letter_code
_entity_poly.pdbx_strand_id
1 'polypeptide(L)'
;MTRPRAAKLAPQRFAGETDLGRKRRARKMARVLAETHPDAHCELDFTNPLELAVATILSAQTTDVRVNQVTPELFRRYRSAADYAGADRAEMEALLRPTGFFRAKTNSLIGLGQALLDRHRGEVPRKLDQLVKLPGIGRKTANVVLGNAFDVPGITVDTHFKRLTNRFGWVDEQDEVKIEFAVAEMIEKRDWTMLSHRVIFHGRRVCHARTPACGACTLAAMCPSYGTGPTEAAPAAKLLKGPRARDLAIAAGVDPDLVPASALAAEPVSGGAGSGFDPEPVSDGAGSGFDPEPVSGGAASGRVSAPVSGGAGSGLASGLSEGL
;
A
#
# COMPACT_ATOMS: atom_id res chain seq x y z
N MET A 1 -38.70 -5.77 3.04
CA MET A 1 -38.66 -4.30 2.87
C MET A 1 -37.25 -3.89 2.48
N THR A 2 -37.01 -3.78 1.17
CA THR A 2 -35.71 -3.42 0.59
C THR A 2 -35.45 -1.95 0.88
N ARG A 3 -34.38 -1.64 1.60
CA ARG A 3 -33.96 -0.27 1.92
C ARG A 3 -33.79 0.51 0.61
N PRO A 4 -34.42 1.68 0.43
CA PRO A 4 -34.25 2.45 -0.79
C PRO A 4 -32.78 2.85 -0.93
N ARG A 5 -32.19 2.59 -2.11
CA ARG A 5 -30.89 3.12 -2.52
C ARG A 5 -30.93 4.63 -2.30
N ALA A 6 -30.03 5.17 -1.49
CA ALA A 6 -29.92 6.61 -1.28
C ALA A 6 -29.87 7.31 -2.65
N ALA A 7 -30.76 8.28 -2.85
CA ALA A 7 -30.89 9.02 -4.09
C ALA A 7 -29.54 9.65 -4.48
N LYS A 8 -29.18 9.55 -5.78
CA LYS A 8 -28.09 10.32 -6.39
C LYS A 8 -28.37 11.83 -6.25
N LEU A 9 -27.84 12.48 -5.21
CA LEU A 9 -27.52 13.91 -5.25
C LEU A 9 -25.98 14.01 -5.39
N ALA A 10 -25.36 14.57 -6.43
CA ALA A 10 -25.76 15.16 -7.70
C ALA A 10 -24.50 15.21 -8.62
N PRO A 11 -24.60 15.36 -9.96
CA PRO A 11 -23.47 15.87 -10.72
C PRO A 11 -23.91 17.00 -11.66
N GLN A 12 -24.29 18.16 -11.10
CA GLN A 12 -24.45 19.38 -11.90
C GLN A 12 -23.37 20.42 -11.63
N ARG A 13 -22.78 20.44 -10.42
CA ARG A 13 -21.86 21.52 -10.00
C ARG A 13 -20.59 21.64 -10.84
N PHE A 14 -20.13 20.54 -11.43
CA PHE A 14 -18.94 20.48 -12.28
C PHE A 14 -19.22 19.70 -13.58
N ALA A 15 -20.48 19.66 -14.03
CA ALA A 15 -20.81 19.04 -15.30
C ALA A 15 -20.09 19.76 -16.45
N GLY A 16 -19.40 19.00 -17.31
CA GLY A 16 -18.61 19.57 -18.41
C GLY A 16 -17.26 20.15 -18.01
N GLU A 17 -16.76 19.89 -16.79
CA GLU A 17 -15.40 20.28 -16.39
C GLU A 17 -14.35 19.64 -17.32
N THR A 18 -13.45 20.47 -17.85
CA THR A 18 -12.33 20.00 -18.68
C THR A 18 -11.29 19.28 -17.85
N ASP A 19 -10.46 18.44 -18.46
CA ASP A 19 -9.37 17.74 -17.76
C ASP A 19 -8.39 18.71 -17.07
N LEU A 20 -8.10 19.86 -17.70
CA LEU A 20 -7.30 20.91 -17.10
C LEU A 20 -7.99 21.55 -15.89
N GLY A 21 -9.31 21.77 -15.97
CA GLY A 21 -10.12 22.24 -14.84
C GLY A 21 -10.06 21.27 -13.66
N ARG A 22 -10.29 19.97 -13.92
CA ARG A 22 -10.21 18.89 -12.94
C ARG A 22 -8.83 18.83 -12.28
N LYS A 23 -7.76 18.92 -13.06
CA LYS A 23 -6.37 18.94 -12.57
C LYS A 23 -6.09 20.16 -11.68
N ARG A 24 -6.54 21.35 -12.07
CA ARG A 24 -6.41 22.58 -11.25
C ARG A 24 -7.18 22.45 -9.93
N ARG A 25 -8.40 21.92 -9.97
CA ARG A 25 -9.23 21.67 -8.79
C ARG A 25 -8.59 20.64 -7.86
N ALA A 26 -8.11 19.51 -8.39
CA ALA A 26 -7.41 18.49 -7.60
C ALA A 26 -6.18 19.06 -6.88
N ARG A 27 -5.35 19.85 -7.58
CA ARG A 27 -4.19 20.52 -6.97
C ARG A 27 -4.59 21.53 -5.90
N LYS A 28 -5.66 22.30 -6.10
CA LYS A 28 -6.19 23.22 -5.09
C LYS A 28 -6.69 22.46 -3.85
N MET A 29 -7.44 21.38 -4.06
CA MET A 29 -7.91 20.52 -2.98
C MET A 29 -6.75 19.88 -2.20
N ALA A 30 -5.69 19.44 -2.88
CA ALA A 30 -4.49 18.91 -2.23
C ALA A 30 -3.80 19.93 -1.30
N ARG A 31 -3.75 21.21 -1.70
CA ARG A 31 -3.23 22.30 -0.85
C ARG A 31 -4.11 22.53 0.38
N VAL A 32 -5.43 22.61 0.20
CA VAL A 32 -6.38 22.75 1.33
C VAL A 32 -6.30 21.54 2.26
N LEU A 33 -6.12 20.33 1.75
CA LEU A 33 -5.89 19.13 2.55
C LEU A 33 -4.60 19.21 3.38
N ALA A 34 -3.55 19.85 2.85
CA ALA A 34 -2.31 20.08 3.58
C ALA A 34 -2.49 21.02 4.76
N GLU A 35 -3.29 22.08 4.59
CA GLU A 35 -3.65 23.03 5.64
C GLU A 35 -4.63 22.42 6.67
N THR A 36 -5.54 21.56 6.20
CA THR A 36 -6.54 20.89 7.05
C THR A 36 -5.89 19.83 7.95
N HIS A 37 -4.96 19.05 7.40
CA HIS A 37 -4.26 17.96 8.09
C HIS A 37 -2.73 18.13 8.07
N PRO A 38 -2.18 19.18 8.71
CA PRO A 38 -0.73 19.34 8.89
C PRO A 38 -0.11 18.20 9.71
N ASP A 39 -0.90 17.54 10.55
CA ASP A 39 -0.51 16.39 11.37
C ASP A 39 -0.62 15.05 10.64
N ALA A 40 -0.90 15.03 9.33
CA ALA A 40 -0.98 13.79 8.57
C ALA A 40 0.38 13.06 8.57
N HIS A 41 0.40 11.81 8.97
CA HIS A 41 1.57 10.94 9.01
C HIS A 41 1.16 9.47 8.90
N CYS A 42 2.14 8.57 8.80
CA CYS A 42 1.90 7.14 8.94
C CYS A 42 1.57 6.81 10.40
N GLU A 43 0.38 6.27 10.67
CA GLU A 43 -0.07 5.97 12.05
C GLU A 43 0.50 4.65 12.61
N LEU A 44 1.36 3.95 11.86
CA LEU A 44 2.10 2.79 12.36
C LEU A 44 3.39 3.29 13.03
N ASP A 45 3.67 2.81 14.23
CA ASP A 45 4.87 3.19 14.98
C ASP A 45 6.08 2.37 14.50
N PHE A 46 7.16 3.06 14.10
CA PHE A 46 8.42 2.44 13.66
C PHE A 46 9.60 3.42 13.82
N THR A 47 10.81 2.86 13.88
CA THR A 47 12.08 3.60 13.96
C THR A 47 13.00 3.34 12.78
N ASN A 48 12.75 2.29 12.00
CA ASN A 48 13.56 1.89 10.86
C ASN A 48 12.72 1.17 9.77
N PRO A 49 13.27 0.97 8.55
CA PRO A 49 12.52 0.37 7.45
C PRO A 49 12.04 -1.07 7.70
N LEU A 50 12.79 -1.86 8.48
CA LEU A 50 12.42 -3.24 8.81
C LEU A 50 11.18 -3.27 9.72
N GLU A 51 11.18 -2.43 10.75
CA GLU A 51 10.02 -2.27 11.63
C GLU A 51 8.77 -1.83 10.85
N LEU A 52 8.90 -0.89 9.91
CA LEU A 52 7.77 -0.49 9.07
C LEU A 52 7.28 -1.63 8.16
N ALA A 53 8.19 -2.39 7.55
CA ALA A 53 7.83 -3.54 6.73
C ALA A 53 7.07 -4.59 7.55
N VAL A 54 7.51 -4.87 8.78
CA VAL A 54 6.84 -5.79 9.70
C VAL A 54 5.49 -5.23 10.14
N ALA A 55 5.41 -3.98 10.58
CA ALA A 55 4.17 -3.34 11.02
C ALA A 55 3.10 -3.33 9.91
N THR A 56 3.51 -3.09 8.66
CA THR A 56 2.59 -3.09 7.52
C THR A 56 2.11 -4.48 7.11
N ILE A 57 2.89 -5.54 7.32
CA ILE A 57 2.40 -6.91 7.21
C ILE A 57 1.38 -7.21 8.31
N LEU A 58 1.63 -6.75 9.55
CA LEU A 58 0.73 -6.97 10.68
C LEU A 58 -0.58 -6.19 10.56
N SER A 59 -0.58 -5.05 9.88
CA SER A 59 -1.78 -4.23 9.68
C SER A 59 -2.77 -4.81 8.67
N ALA A 60 -2.37 -5.86 7.93
CA ALA A 60 -3.30 -6.60 7.08
C ALA A 60 -4.49 -7.12 7.91
N GLN A 61 -5.68 -6.58 7.61
CA GLN A 61 -6.93 -6.86 8.32
C GLN A 61 -6.85 -6.62 9.84
N THR A 62 -6.08 -5.62 10.27
CA THR A 62 -5.89 -5.26 11.67
C THR A 62 -5.79 -3.76 11.81
N THR A 63 -6.27 -3.22 12.93
CA THR A 63 -6.21 -1.78 13.16
C THR A 63 -4.80 -1.34 13.53
N ASP A 64 -4.42 -0.15 13.10
CA ASP A 64 -3.10 0.44 13.40
C ASP A 64 -2.85 0.47 14.92
N VAL A 65 -3.87 0.82 15.72
CA VAL A 65 -3.80 0.79 17.20
C VAL A 65 -3.46 -0.61 17.74
N ARG A 66 -4.06 -1.67 17.20
CA ARG A 66 -3.76 -3.03 17.67
C ARG A 66 -2.36 -3.47 17.24
N VAL A 67 -1.90 -3.05 16.07
CA VAL A 67 -0.51 -3.28 15.64
C VAL A 67 0.45 -2.58 16.60
N ASN A 68 0.23 -1.29 16.87
CA ASN A 68 1.10 -0.49 17.76
C ASN A 68 1.09 -0.96 19.23
N GLN A 69 0.07 -1.73 19.65
CA GLN A 69 0.07 -2.40 20.96
C GLN A 69 0.98 -3.63 21.00
N VAL A 70 1.19 -4.30 19.87
CA VAL A 70 1.95 -5.56 19.76
C VAL A 70 3.39 -5.34 19.34
N THR A 71 3.63 -4.36 18.45
CA THR A 71 4.95 -4.09 17.89
C THR A 71 6.03 -3.72 18.91
N PRO A 72 5.78 -3.02 20.04
CA PRO A 72 6.86 -2.70 20.99
C PRO A 72 7.56 -3.95 21.54
N GLU A 73 6.79 -4.96 21.95
CA GLU A 73 7.37 -6.21 22.44
C GLU A 73 7.98 -7.04 21.29
N LEU A 74 7.33 -7.04 20.12
CA LEU A 74 7.86 -7.73 18.95
C LEU A 74 9.23 -7.16 18.51
N PHE A 75 9.35 -5.84 18.40
CA PHE A 75 10.58 -5.16 17.97
C PHE A 75 11.68 -5.22 19.03
N ARG A 76 11.31 -5.32 20.32
CA ARG A 76 12.28 -5.58 21.38
C ARG A 76 12.95 -6.95 21.22
N ARG A 77 12.18 -7.96 20.80
CA ARG A 77 12.60 -9.37 20.67
C ARG A 77 13.26 -9.67 19.31
N TYR A 78 12.75 -9.09 18.23
CA TYR A 78 13.22 -9.31 16.86
C TYR A 78 13.68 -7.99 16.25
N ARG A 79 14.99 -7.76 16.15
CA ARG A 79 15.59 -6.47 15.79
C ARG A 79 16.20 -6.46 14.39
N SER A 80 16.52 -7.64 13.87
CA SER A 80 17.19 -7.82 12.59
C SER A 80 16.47 -8.86 11.71
N ALA A 81 16.76 -8.86 10.41
CA ALA A 81 16.25 -9.89 9.50
C ALA A 81 16.61 -11.32 9.96
N ALA A 82 17.79 -11.50 10.58
CA ALA A 82 18.21 -12.76 11.15
C ALA A 82 17.34 -13.22 12.32
N ASP A 83 16.95 -12.31 13.21
CA ASP A 83 16.05 -12.64 14.33
C ASP A 83 14.70 -13.12 13.83
N TYR A 84 14.15 -12.48 12.78
CA TYR A 84 12.90 -12.92 12.15
C TYR A 84 13.05 -14.27 11.43
N ALA A 85 14.14 -14.45 10.68
CA ALA A 85 14.39 -15.69 9.93
C ALA A 85 14.53 -16.92 10.84
N GLY A 86 15.16 -16.75 12.00
CA GLY A 86 15.40 -17.78 13.01
C GLY A 86 14.38 -17.82 14.15
N ALA A 87 13.27 -17.08 14.04
CA ALA A 87 12.30 -16.98 15.13
C ALA A 87 11.65 -18.32 15.48
N ASP A 88 11.50 -18.61 16.77
CA ASP A 88 10.62 -19.69 17.20
C ASP A 88 9.18 -19.35 16.81
N ARG A 89 8.58 -20.25 16.03
CA ARG A 89 7.23 -20.07 15.50
C ARG A 89 6.19 -19.99 16.59
N ALA A 90 6.25 -20.85 17.61
CA ALA A 90 5.22 -20.92 18.65
C ALA A 90 5.22 -19.64 19.50
N GLU A 91 6.40 -19.12 19.82
CA GLU A 91 6.58 -17.86 20.52
C GLU A 91 6.07 -16.67 19.71
N MET A 92 6.43 -16.59 18.42
CA MET A 92 5.96 -15.51 17.54
C MET A 92 4.45 -15.56 17.37
N GLU A 93 3.87 -16.75 17.16
CA GLU A 93 2.43 -16.92 17.08
C GLU A 93 1.73 -16.46 18.36
N ALA A 94 2.29 -16.76 19.54
CA ALA A 94 1.76 -16.30 20.82
C ALA A 94 1.74 -14.76 20.93
N LEU A 95 2.82 -14.09 20.53
CA LEU A 95 2.91 -12.63 20.49
C LEU A 95 1.92 -12.01 19.49
N LEU A 96 1.73 -12.65 18.33
CA LEU A 96 0.90 -12.10 17.25
C LEU A 96 -0.59 -12.45 17.35
N ARG A 97 -1.00 -13.37 18.24
CA ARG A 97 -2.40 -13.75 18.48
C ARG A 97 -3.38 -12.56 18.52
N PRO A 98 -3.08 -11.44 19.22
CA PRO A 98 -4.00 -10.30 19.30
C PRO A 98 -4.28 -9.60 17.97
N THR A 99 -3.46 -9.84 16.94
CA THR A 99 -3.60 -9.22 15.61
C THR A 99 -4.52 -10.02 14.68
N GLY A 100 -4.94 -11.24 15.03
CA GLY A 100 -5.71 -12.10 14.11
C GLY A 100 -4.91 -12.55 12.88
N PHE A 101 -5.34 -13.63 12.23
CA PHE A 101 -4.60 -14.29 11.13
C PHE A 101 -3.12 -14.55 11.46
N PHE A 102 -2.81 -14.75 12.75
CA PHE A 102 -1.46 -14.70 13.28
C PHE A 102 -0.54 -15.78 12.71
N ARG A 103 -1.08 -16.94 12.29
CA ARG A 103 -0.31 -18.00 11.62
C ARG A 103 0.22 -17.56 10.26
N ALA A 104 -0.65 -16.97 9.43
CA ALA A 104 -0.27 -16.45 8.12
C ALA A 104 0.69 -15.25 8.25
N LYS A 105 0.48 -14.39 9.24
CA LYS A 105 1.40 -13.30 9.56
C LYS A 105 2.76 -13.82 10.03
N THR A 106 2.79 -14.81 10.92
CA THR A 106 4.04 -15.47 11.37
C THR A 106 4.79 -16.06 10.19
N ASN A 107 4.11 -16.79 9.30
CA ASN A 107 4.71 -17.29 8.05
C ASN A 107 5.35 -16.16 7.23
N SER A 108 4.63 -15.05 7.08
CA SER A 108 5.09 -13.90 6.31
C SER A 108 6.30 -13.22 6.95
N LEU A 109 6.34 -13.07 8.28
CA LEU A 109 7.46 -12.44 8.97
C LEU A 109 8.73 -13.30 8.94
N ILE A 110 8.60 -14.61 9.19
CA ILE A 110 9.74 -15.53 9.08
C ILE A 110 10.26 -15.56 7.65
N GLY A 111 9.35 -15.69 6.67
CA GLY A 111 9.69 -15.66 5.26
C GLY A 111 10.29 -14.33 4.80
N LEU A 112 9.84 -13.20 5.37
CA LEU A 112 10.43 -11.89 5.14
C LEU A 112 11.89 -11.89 5.61
N GLY A 113 12.17 -12.32 6.84
CA GLY A 113 13.52 -12.39 7.37
C GLY A 113 14.45 -13.23 6.50
N GLN A 114 14.02 -14.43 6.13
CA GLN A 114 14.75 -15.34 5.24
C GLN A 114 15.03 -14.68 3.87
N ALA A 115 14.00 -14.15 3.23
CA ALA A 115 14.12 -13.49 1.94
C ALA A 115 15.06 -12.27 1.95
N LEU A 116 15.09 -11.51 3.05
CA LEU A 116 16.00 -10.38 3.22
C LEU A 116 17.45 -10.85 3.35
N LEU A 117 17.72 -11.91 4.11
CA LEU A 117 19.07 -12.48 4.23
C LEU A 117 19.57 -13.00 2.87
N ASP A 118 18.76 -13.83 2.21
CA ASP A 118 19.16 -14.55 1.00
C ASP A 118 19.40 -13.62 -0.19
N ARG A 119 18.53 -12.61 -0.36
CA ARG A 119 18.49 -11.79 -1.59
C ARG A 119 18.93 -10.35 -1.39
N HIS A 120 18.95 -9.86 -0.15
CA HIS A 120 19.13 -8.44 0.16
C HIS A 120 20.12 -8.18 1.30
N ARG A 121 20.94 -9.17 1.69
CA ARG A 121 21.98 -9.05 2.73
C ARG A 121 21.43 -8.57 4.08
N GLY A 122 20.17 -8.93 4.38
CA GLY A 122 19.48 -8.56 5.62
C GLY A 122 18.86 -7.15 5.62
N GLU A 123 18.94 -6.40 4.51
CA GLU A 123 18.42 -5.03 4.42
C GLU A 123 17.13 -4.95 3.61
N VAL A 124 16.20 -4.08 4.01
CA VAL A 124 14.97 -3.81 3.25
C VAL A 124 15.32 -3.05 1.95
N PRO A 125 14.96 -3.58 0.77
CA PRO A 125 15.30 -2.96 -0.49
C PRO A 125 14.53 -1.66 -0.75
N ARG A 126 15.15 -0.74 -1.49
CA ARG A 126 14.59 0.59 -1.84
C ARG A 126 13.92 0.65 -3.20
N LYS A 127 13.56 -0.50 -3.78
CA LYS A 127 12.92 -0.59 -5.11
C LYS A 127 11.61 -1.35 -5.04
N LEU A 128 10.60 -0.84 -5.74
CA LEU A 128 9.25 -1.40 -5.75
C LEU A 128 9.24 -2.85 -6.23
N ASP A 129 9.92 -3.15 -7.35
CA ASP A 129 9.98 -4.48 -7.97
C ASP A 129 10.69 -5.53 -7.09
N GLN A 130 11.51 -5.09 -6.14
CA GLN A 130 12.17 -5.94 -5.15
C GLN A 130 11.28 -6.15 -3.93
N LEU A 131 10.67 -5.08 -3.41
CA LEU A 131 9.78 -5.15 -2.25
C LEU A 131 8.57 -6.06 -2.49
N VAL A 132 7.94 -5.98 -3.66
CA VAL A 132 6.75 -6.81 -3.98
C VAL A 132 7.06 -8.31 -4.12
N LYS A 133 8.34 -8.70 -4.15
CA LYS A 133 8.78 -10.11 -4.15
C LYS A 133 9.03 -10.65 -2.74
N LEU A 134 8.90 -9.81 -1.72
CA LEU A 134 9.06 -10.21 -0.32
C LEU A 134 7.72 -10.77 0.21
N PRO A 135 7.75 -11.87 1.00
CA PRO A 135 6.54 -12.43 1.60
C PRO A 135 5.75 -11.40 2.40
N GLY A 136 4.43 -11.36 2.19
CA GLY A 136 3.53 -10.43 2.86
C GLY A 136 3.53 -8.99 2.34
N ILE A 137 4.39 -8.65 1.36
CA ILE A 137 4.49 -7.29 0.81
C ILE A 137 3.88 -7.22 -0.58
N GLY A 138 2.67 -6.65 -0.67
CA GLY A 138 2.05 -6.27 -1.93
C GLY A 138 2.46 -4.87 -2.41
N ARG A 139 2.00 -4.45 -3.60
CA ARG A 139 2.31 -3.14 -4.20
C ARG A 139 2.00 -1.95 -3.28
N LYS A 140 0.82 -1.96 -2.65
CA LYS A 140 0.41 -0.93 -1.69
C LYS A 140 1.36 -0.85 -0.51
N THR A 141 1.67 -2.00 0.10
CA THR A 141 2.59 -2.12 1.22
C THR A 141 3.98 -1.62 0.86
N ALA A 142 4.48 -1.99 -0.33
CA ALA A 142 5.74 -1.51 -0.84
C ALA A 142 5.77 0.02 -0.99
N ASN A 143 4.71 0.63 -1.53
CA ASN A 143 4.60 2.11 -1.61
C ASN A 143 4.57 2.77 -0.23
N VAL A 144 3.94 2.15 0.79
CA VAL A 144 4.00 2.66 2.17
C VAL A 144 5.43 2.64 2.70
N VAL A 145 6.16 1.53 2.52
CA VAL A 145 7.55 1.40 2.98
C VAL A 145 8.46 2.39 2.27
N LEU A 146 8.38 2.46 0.94
CA LEU A 146 9.15 3.39 0.12
C LEU A 146 8.91 4.85 0.51
N GLY A 147 7.65 5.23 0.67
CA GLY A 147 7.27 6.60 0.95
C GLY A 147 7.65 7.08 2.35
N ASN A 148 7.57 6.22 3.37
CA ASN A 148 7.71 6.63 4.77
C ASN A 148 9.07 6.30 5.37
N ALA A 149 9.77 5.28 4.88
CA ALA A 149 11.08 4.88 5.41
C ALA A 149 12.27 5.27 4.51
N PHE A 150 12.02 5.57 3.23
CA PHE A 150 13.07 5.89 2.27
C PHE A 150 12.85 7.20 1.50
N ASP A 151 11.80 7.95 1.83
CA ASP A 151 11.41 9.21 1.15
C ASP A 151 11.26 9.06 -0.38
N VAL A 152 10.94 7.85 -0.85
CA VAL A 152 10.69 7.57 -2.27
C VAL A 152 9.19 7.77 -2.54
N PRO A 153 8.79 8.81 -3.30
CA PRO A 153 7.37 9.15 -3.40
C PRO A 153 6.52 8.06 -4.05
N GLY A 154 5.42 7.72 -3.41
CA GLY A 154 4.46 6.72 -3.88
C GLY A 154 3.04 7.07 -3.46
N ILE A 155 2.07 6.77 -4.34
CA ILE A 155 0.65 6.89 -4.00
C ILE A 155 0.20 5.55 -3.44
N THR A 156 -0.38 5.57 -2.23
CA THR A 156 -0.98 4.39 -1.62
C THR A 156 -2.49 4.49 -1.73
N VAL A 157 -3.08 3.68 -2.61
CA VAL A 157 -4.53 3.62 -2.78
C VAL A 157 -5.09 2.62 -1.77
N ASP A 158 -5.82 3.12 -0.78
CA ASP A 158 -6.59 2.32 0.17
C ASP A 158 -8.10 2.58 -0.01
N THR A 159 -8.92 2.05 0.90
CA THR A 159 -10.37 2.23 0.86
C THR A 159 -10.80 3.68 1.10
N HIS A 160 -10.02 4.48 1.82
CA HIS A 160 -10.26 5.91 2.01
C HIS A 160 -9.90 6.68 0.75
N PHE A 161 -8.70 6.47 0.22
CA PHE A 161 -8.19 7.11 -0.98
C PHE A 161 -9.10 6.83 -2.16
N LYS A 162 -9.39 5.55 -2.45
CA LYS A 162 -10.33 5.15 -3.52
C LYS A 162 -11.68 5.82 -3.38
N ARG A 163 -12.30 5.77 -2.19
CA ARG A 163 -13.61 6.39 -1.97
C ARG A 163 -13.57 7.89 -2.19
N LEU A 164 -12.54 8.55 -1.69
CA LEU A 164 -12.46 10.00 -1.71
C LEU A 164 -12.08 10.57 -3.06
N THR A 165 -11.13 9.97 -3.78
CA THR A 165 -10.80 10.42 -5.14
C THR A 165 -12.00 10.32 -6.08
N ASN A 166 -12.84 9.29 -5.92
CA ASN A 166 -14.13 9.19 -6.60
C ASN A 166 -15.13 10.27 -6.12
N ARG A 167 -15.28 10.49 -4.80
CA ARG A 167 -16.18 11.54 -4.28
C ARG A 167 -15.76 12.96 -4.69
N PHE A 168 -14.46 13.19 -4.75
CA PHE A 168 -13.86 14.43 -5.20
C PHE A 168 -13.98 14.59 -6.72
N GLY A 169 -14.44 13.57 -7.45
CA GLY A 169 -14.49 13.58 -8.92
C GLY A 169 -13.13 13.85 -9.52
N TRP A 170 -12.07 13.29 -8.94
CA TRP A 170 -10.74 13.26 -9.55
C TRP A 170 -10.68 12.12 -10.58
N VAL A 171 -11.34 11.01 -10.25
CA VAL A 171 -11.44 9.79 -11.05
C VAL A 171 -12.87 9.25 -11.00
N ASP A 172 -13.22 8.40 -11.95
CA ASP A 172 -14.38 7.51 -11.94
C ASP A 172 -13.89 6.09 -12.21
N GLU A 173 -13.29 5.47 -11.20
CA GLU A 173 -12.57 4.21 -11.31
C GLU A 173 -12.58 3.46 -9.96
N GLN A 174 -12.61 2.14 -10.00
CA GLN A 174 -12.59 1.27 -8.82
C GLN A 174 -11.30 0.45 -8.69
N ASP A 175 -10.57 0.27 -9.79
CA ASP A 175 -9.27 -0.39 -9.80
C ASP A 175 -8.19 0.49 -9.16
N GLU A 176 -7.48 -0.06 -8.18
CA GLU A 176 -6.55 0.69 -7.34
C GLU A 176 -5.30 1.15 -8.11
N VAL A 177 -4.83 0.33 -9.05
CA VAL A 177 -3.66 0.63 -9.88
C VAL A 177 -3.99 1.74 -10.88
N LYS A 178 -5.17 1.68 -11.51
CA LYS A 178 -5.61 2.75 -12.42
C LYS A 178 -5.84 4.08 -11.69
N ILE A 179 -6.38 4.05 -10.46
CA ILE A 179 -6.51 5.25 -9.61
C ILE A 179 -5.13 5.83 -9.29
N GLU A 180 -4.15 4.99 -8.96
CA GLU A 180 -2.76 5.39 -8.69
C GLU A 180 -2.21 6.21 -9.86
N PHE A 181 -2.26 5.66 -11.08
CA PHE A 181 -1.76 6.32 -12.29
C PHE A 181 -2.52 7.60 -12.63
N ALA A 182 -3.86 7.57 -12.58
CA ALA A 182 -4.67 8.74 -12.89
C ALA A 182 -4.37 9.92 -11.94
N VAL A 183 -4.23 9.64 -10.63
CA VAL A 183 -3.90 10.69 -9.66
C VAL A 183 -2.45 11.16 -9.78
N ALA A 184 -1.52 10.27 -10.14
CA ALA A 184 -0.14 10.61 -10.42
C ALA A 184 0.02 11.61 -11.58
N GLU A 185 -0.87 11.57 -12.57
CA GLU A 185 -0.89 12.55 -13.68
C GLU A 185 -1.38 13.94 -13.24
N MET A 186 -2.18 14.01 -12.17
CA MET A 186 -2.76 15.26 -11.65
C MET A 186 -1.84 15.96 -10.64
N ILE A 187 -1.22 15.21 -9.73
CA ILE A 187 -0.47 15.72 -8.58
C ILE A 187 1.04 15.52 -8.79
N GLU A 188 1.84 16.51 -8.36
CA GLU A 188 3.30 16.46 -8.50
C GLU A 188 3.91 15.33 -7.66
N LYS A 189 4.95 14.68 -8.20
CA LYS A 189 5.57 13.49 -7.61
C LYS A 189 6.02 13.70 -6.16
N ARG A 190 6.57 14.87 -5.83
CA ARG A 190 7.02 15.21 -4.47
C ARG A 190 5.90 15.16 -3.41
N ASP A 191 4.64 15.31 -3.82
CA ASP A 191 3.50 15.38 -2.91
C ASP A 191 2.79 14.04 -2.72
N TRP A 192 3.16 12.99 -3.46
CA TRP A 192 2.39 11.73 -3.52
C TRP A 192 2.19 11.05 -2.17
N THR A 193 3.25 10.85 -1.40
CA THR A 193 3.17 10.18 -0.09
C THR A 193 2.28 10.96 0.87
N MET A 194 2.53 12.28 0.98
CA MET A 194 1.76 13.14 1.88
C MET A 194 0.32 13.35 1.43
N LEU A 195 0.06 13.35 0.12
CA LEU A 195 -1.30 13.35 -0.41
C LEU A 195 -2.07 12.13 0.08
N SER A 196 -1.47 10.93 -0.01
CA SER A 196 -2.10 9.70 0.49
C SER A 196 -2.47 9.80 1.96
N HIS A 197 -1.53 10.24 2.82
CA HIS A 197 -1.82 10.43 4.25
C HIS A 197 -2.94 11.43 4.51
N ARG A 198 -2.90 12.60 3.86
CA ARG A 198 -3.90 13.66 4.05
C ARG A 198 -5.29 13.24 3.57
N VAL A 199 -5.38 12.50 2.47
CA VAL A 199 -6.64 11.94 1.97
C VAL A 199 -7.17 10.89 2.95
N ILE A 200 -6.32 9.98 3.45
CA ILE A 200 -6.71 8.98 4.46
C ILE A 200 -7.24 9.67 5.72
N PHE A 201 -6.50 10.64 6.25
CA PHE A 201 -6.87 11.43 7.43
C PHE A 201 -8.21 12.14 7.22
N HIS A 202 -8.41 12.77 6.06
CA HIS A 202 -9.69 13.39 5.72
C HIS A 202 -10.84 12.36 5.70
N GLY A 203 -10.58 11.15 5.20
CA GLY A 203 -11.55 10.07 5.16
C GLY A 203 -11.87 9.44 6.52
N ARG A 204 -10.93 9.48 7.46
CA ARG A 204 -11.11 9.01 8.85
C ARG A 204 -11.79 10.06 9.72
N ARG A 205 -11.55 11.35 9.48
CA ARG A 205 -11.94 12.44 10.40
C ARG A 205 -13.13 13.29 9.94
N VAL A 206 -13.38 13.38 8.64
CA VAL A 206 -14.39 14.30 8.06
C VAL A 206 -15.34 13.56 7.11
N CYS A 207 -14.79 12.88 6.09
CA CYS A 207 -15.55 12.33 4.98
C CYS A 207 -15.77 10.81 5.13
N HIS A 208 -16.56 10.45 6.15
CA HIS A 208 -16.86 9.07 6.53
C HIS A 208 -17.58 8.29 5.43
N ALA A 209 -17.43 6.96 5.43
CA ALA A 209 -18.02 6.09 4.41
C ALA A 209 -19.55 6.18 4.36
N ARG A 210 -20.22 6.15 5.52
CA ARG A 210 -21.69 6.18 5.61
C ARG A 210 -22.24 7.60 5.55
N THR A 211 -21.79 8.48 6.44
CA THR A 211 -22.33 9.84 6.59
C THR A 211 -21.19 10.86 6.70
N PRO A 212 -20.76 11.50 5.59
CA PRO A 212 -19.69 12.51 5.63
C PRO A 212 -20.16 13.83 6.25
N ALA A 213 -19.27 14.56 6.93
CA ALA A 213 -19.54 15.85 7.54
C ALA A 213 -19.52 17.01 6.52
N CYS A 214 -20.40 16.99 5.51
CA CYS A 214 -20.36 17.94 4.39
C CYS A 214 -20.40 19.41 4.83
N GLY A 215 -21.27 19.76 5.77
CA GLY A 215 -21.41 21.12 6.32
C GLY A 215 -20.23 21.60 7.18
N ALA A 216 -19.29 20.72 7.50
CA ALA A 216 -18.08 21.01 8.27
C ALA A 216 -16.82 20.55 7.52
N CYS A 217 -16.85 20.59 6.18
CA CYS A 217 -15.76 20.12 5.33
C CYS A 217 -15.07 21.29 4.60
N THR A 218 -13.76 21.42 4.78
CA THR A 218 -12.92 22.44 4.12
C THR A 218 -12.92 22.33 2.59
N LEU A 219 -13.33 21.19 2.04
CA LEU A 219 -13.41 20.94 0.59
C LEU A 219 -14.80 21.18 0.01
N ALA A 220 -15.79 21.59 0.81
CA ALA A 220 -17.20 21.69 0.42
C ALA A 220 -17.43 22.48 -0.88
N ALA A 221 -16.71 23.58 -1.07
CA ALA A 221 -16.86 24.43 -2.25
C ALA A 221 -16.33 23.79 -3.56
N MET A 222 -15.44 22.79 -3.45
CA MET A 222 -14.75 22.16 -4.58
C MET A 222 -15.16 20.69 -4.77
N CYS A 223 -16.03 20.15 -3.91
CA CYS A 223 -16.40 18.74 -3.89
C CYS A 223 -17.63 18.48 -4.76
N PRO A 224 -17.53 17.64 -5.82
CA PRO A 224 -18.68 17.23 -6.62
C PRO A 224 -19.72 16.43 -5.81
N SER A 225 -19.29 15.67 -4.80
CA SER A 225 -20.18 14.88 -3.93
C SER A 225 -20.66 15.63 -2.68
N TYR A 226 -20.55 16.96 -2.65
CA TYR A 226 -21.09 17.76 -1.54
C TYR A 226 -22.62 17.54 -1.41
N GLY A 227 -23.12 17.42 -0.18
CA GLY A 227 -24.53 17.15 0.10
C GLY A 227 -24.88 15.66 0.26
N THR A 228 -23.90 14.76 0.17
CA THR A 228 -24.09 13.32 0.49
C THR A 228 -24.20 13.03 1.99
N GLY A 229 -23.91 14.01 2.84
CA GLY A 229 -24.19 14.02 4.27
C GLY A 229 -24.76 15.38 4.70
N PRO A 230 -24.96 15.63 6.01
CA PRO A 230 -25.56 16.87 6.48
C PRO A 230 -24.78 18.10 6.02
N THR A 231 -25.49 19.09 5.50
CA THR A 231 -24.95 20.38 5.04
C THR A 231 -25.02 21.47 6.11
N GLU A 232 -25.91 21.31 7.09
CA GLU A 232 -26.03 22.24 8.21
C GLU A 232 -24.86 22.08 9.18
N ALA A 233 -24.38 23.21 9.71
CA ALA A 233 -23.17 23.27 10.54
C ALA A 233 -23.26 22.36 11.78
N ALA A 234 -24.33 22.45 12.56
CA ALA A 234 -24.51 21.69 13.80
C ALA A 234 -24.51 20.15 13.62
N PRO A 235 -25.32 19.55 12.72
CA PRO A 235 -25.26 18.10 12.51
C PRO A 235 -23.96 17.64 11.84
N ALA A 236 -23.31 18.47 11.02
CA ALA A 236 -22.03 18.13 10.41
C ALA A 236 -20.88 18.14 11.43
N ALA A 237 -20.81 19.15 12.30
CA ALA A 237 -19.79 19.26 13.35
C ALA A 237 -19.77 18.05 14.28
N LYS A 238 -20.95 17.50 14.61
CA LYS A 238 -21.10 16.29 15.43
C LYS A 238 -20.48 15.03 14.83
N LEU A 239 -20.21 15.04 13.52
CA LEU A 239 -19.60 13.92 12.81
C LEU A 239 -18.08 14.03 12.69
N LEU A 240 -17.48 15.18 13.02
CA LEU A 240 -16.03 15.32 13.03
C LEU A 240 -15.42 14.39 14.07
N LYS A 241 -14.20 13.90 13.81
CA LYS A 241 -13.55 12.94 14.69
C LYS A 241 -12.05 13.18 14.85
N GLY A 242 -11.52 12.68 15.95
CA GLY A 242 -10.10 12.70 16.30
C GLY A 242 -9.73 13.89 17.18
N PRO A 243 -8.49 13.93 17.69
CA PRO A 243 -8.04 14.93 18.66
C PRO A 243 -8.16 16.37 18.14
N ARG A 244 -8.10 16.55 16.82
CA ARG A 244 -8.20 17.86 16.14
C ARG A 244 -9.62 18.19 15.64
N ALA A 245 -10.66 17.50 16.10
CA ALA A 245 -12.02 17.72 15.59
C ALA A 245 -12.50 19.18 15.73
N ARG A 246 -12.14 19.88 16.81
CA ARG A 246 -12.44 21.31 16.99
C ARG A 246 -11.65 22.19 16.00
N ASP A 247 -10.36 21.93 15.80
CA ASP A 247 -9.57 22.64 14.79
C ASP A 247 -10.15 22.47 13.39
N LEU A 248 -10.63 21.27 13.07
CA LEU A 248 -11.29 20.97 11.79
C LEU A 248 -12.59 21.77 11.62
N ALA A 249 -13.38 21.94 12.69
CA ALA A 249 -14.57 22.79 12.66
C ALA A 249 -14.18 24.26 12.37
N ILE A 250 -13.19 24.79 13.08
CA ILE A 250 -12.68 26.15 12.87
C ILE A 250 -12.19 26.34 11.43
N ALA A 251 -11.40 25.40 10.91
CA ALA A 251 -10.90 25.44 9.54
C ALA A 251 -12.03 25.41 8.49
N ALA A 252 -13.17 24.79 8.82
CA ALA A 252 -14.36 24.77 7.98
C ALA A 252 -15.29 25.99 8.17
N GLY A 253 -14.95 26.93 9.06
CA GLY A 253 -15.80 28.08 9.40
C GLY A 253 -17.02 27.69 10.24
N VAL A 254 -16.93 26.61 11.00
CA VAL A 254 -17.97 26.09 11.88
C VAL A 254 -17.60 26.31 13.34
N ASP A 255 -18.58 26.66 14.16
CA ASP A 255 -18.41 26.85 15.60
C ASP A 255 -17.85 25.56 16.25
N PRO A 256 -16.66 25.61 16.90
CA PRO A 256 -16.05 24.45 17.54
C PRO A 256 -16.86 23.91 18.73
N ASP A 257 -17.74 24.69 19.33
CA ASP A 257 -18.57 24.25 20.47
C ASP A 257 -19.68 23.28 20.04
N LEU A 258 -19.96 23.21 18.73
CA LEU A 258 -20.86 22.22 18.14
C LEU A 258 -20.22 20.82 18.07
N VAL A 259 -18.90 20.71 18.27
CA VAL A 259 -18.16 19.44 18.29
C VAL A 259 -18.30 18.78 19.68
N PRO A 260 -18.90 17.58 19.78
CA PRO A 260 -19.09 16.92 21.06
C PRO A 260 -17.76 16.46 21.64
N ALA A 261 -17.63 16.44 22.97
CA ALA A 261 -16.43 15.96 23.64
C ALA A 261 -16.06 14.51 23.25
N SER A 262 -17.04 13.68 22.93
CA SER A 262 -16.83 12.30 22.45
C SER A 262 -16.09 12.22 21.10
N ALA A 263 -16.13 13.27 20.29
CA ALA A 263 -15.39 13.34 19.03
C ALA A 263 -13.88 13.55 19.21
N LEU A 264 -13.47 14.08 20.38
CA LEU A 264 -12.07 14.44 20.68
C LEU A 264 -11.25 13.25 21.21
N ALA A 265 -11.90 12.15 21.55
CA ALA A 265 -11.19 10.93 21.90
C ALA A 265 -10.27 10.51 20.74
N ALA A 266 -9.04 10.11 21.06
CA ALA A 266 -8.23 9.33 20.14
C ALA A 266 -9.08 8.11 19.73
N GLU A 267 -9.34 7.96 18.43
CA GLU A 267 -10.33 6.97 17.99
C GLU A 267 -9.95 5.56 18.46
N PRO A 268 -10.88 4.76 18.99
CA PRO A 268 -10.83 3.32 18.78
C PRO A 268 -11.07 3.11 17.28
N VAL A 269 -10.00 2.83 16.54
CA VAL A 269 -10.02 2.65 15.08
C VAL A 269 -11.08 1.60 14.73
N SER A 270 -12.18 2.04 14.13
CA SER A 270 -13.27 1.17 13.71
C SER A 270 -12.75 0.24 12.62
N GLY A 271 -12.76 -1.07 12.90
CA GLY A 271 -12.57 -2.11 11.90
C GLY A 271 -13.62 -1.96 10.80
N GLY A 272 -13.20 -1.42 9.66
CA GLY A 272 -13.95 -1.55 8.42
C GLY A 272 -13.89 -3.01 8.00
N ALA A 273 -15.06 -3.63 7.84
CA ALA A 273 -15.22 -4.99 7.36
C ALA A 273 -14.23 -5.29 6.22
N GLY A 274 -13.32 -6.22 6.46
CA GLY A 274 -12.46 -6.77 5.42
C GLY A 274 -13.34 -7.41 4.36
N SER A 275 -13.47 -6.77 3.20
CA SER A 275 -13.90 -7.46 1.99
C SER A 275 -12.66 -8.15 1.41
N GLY A 276 -12.71 -9.48 1.45
CA GLY A 276 -11.79 -10.48 0.91
C GLY A 276 -10.63 -9.99 0.07
N PHE A 277 -9.43 -10.21 0.59
CA PHE A 277 -8.31 -10.59 -0.25
C PHE A 277 -7.98 -12.03 0.14
N ASP A 278 -8.60 -12.98 -0.54
CA ASP A 278 -8.18 -14.38 -0.48
C ASP A 278 -6.79 -14.46 -1.10
N PRO A 279 -5.74 -14.87 -0.36
CA PRO A 279 -4.51 -15.28 -1.03
C PRO A 279 -4.84 -16.56 -1.80
N GLU A 280 -4.63 -16.53 -3.12
CA GLU A 280 -4.60 -17.76 -3.92
C GLU A 280 -3.65 -18.77 -3.25
N PRO A 281 -4.02 -20.05 -3.16
CA PRO A 281 -3.16 -21.07 -2.58
C PRO A 281 -1.90 -21.18 -3.44
N VAL A 282 -0.74 -20.97 -2.81
CA VAL A 282 0.54 -21.38 -3.37
C VAL A 282 0.47 -22.90 -3.49
N SER A 283 0.23 -23.39 -4.71
CA SER A 283 0.25 -24.82 -4.99
C SER A 283 1.67 -25.33 -4.82
N ASP A 284 1.85 -26.28 -3.91
CA ASP A 284 3.06 -27.07 -3.76
C ASP A 284 3.44 -27.68 -5.11
N GLY A 285 4.60 -27.27 -5.62
CA GLY A 285 5.25 -27.93 -6.75
C GLY A 285 5.76 -29.30 -6.32
N ALA A 286 4.90 -30.31 -6.40
CA ALA A 286 5.34 -31.69 -6.45
C ALA A 286 5.98 -31.94 -7.81
N GLY A 287 7.29 -32.15 -7.81
CA GLY A 287 8.05 -32.53 -9.00
C GLY A 287 7.56 -33.87 -9.56
N SER A 288 7.46 -33.94 -10.88
CA SER A 288 7.42 -35.20 -11.61
C SER A 288 8.18 -35.06 -12.93
N GLY A 289 9.25 -35.85 -13.01
CA GLY A 289 9.68 -36.59 -14.21
C GLY A 289 10.02 -35.77 -15.46
N PHE A 290 11.29 -35.39 -15.59
CA PHE A 290 11.91 -35.27 -16.91
C PHE A 290 12.86 -36.44 -17.10
N ASP A 291 12.32 -37.58 -17.53
CA ASP A 291 13.07 -38.70 -18.09
C ASP A 291 12.95 -38.65 -19.62
N PRO A 292 14.04 -38.46 -20.38
CA PRO A 292 14.01 -38.68 -21.83
C PRO A 292 14.16 -40.18 -22.11
N GLU A 293 13.09 -40.81 -22.62
CA GLU A 293 13.16 -42.18 -23.13
C GLU A 293 13.93 -42.29 -24.47
N PRO A 294 14.51 -43.47 -24.75
CA PRO A 294 15.55 -43.66 -25.76
C PRO A 294 14.99 -43.98 -27.16
N VAL A 295 15.70 -43.49 -28.18
CA VAL A 295 15.48 -43.91 -29.57
C VAL A 295 16.07 -45.32 -29.75
N SER A 296 15.19 -46.31 -29.88
CA SER A 296 15.56 -47.69 -30.19
C SER A 296 15.83 -47.87 -31.68
N GLY A 297 16.89 -48.61 -31.98
CA GLY A 297 17.43 -48.82 -33.32
C GLY A 297 16.67 -49.83 -34.18
N GLY A 298 16.76 -49.62 -35.49
CA GLY A 298 16.57 -50.65 -36.52
C GLY A 298 17.91 -50.95 -37.17
N ALA A 299 18.33 -52.21 -37.12
CA ALA A 299 19.57 -52.72 -37.69
C ALA A 299 19.50 -52.84 -39.22
N ALA A 300 20.62 -52.60 -39.91
CA ALA A 300 21.12 -53.48 -40.99
C ALA A 300 22.49 -52.99 -41.52
N SER A 301 23.49 -53.84 -41.30
CA SER A 301 24.61 -54.22 -42.19
C SER A 301 25.34 -53.18 -43.06
N GLY A 302 26.68 -53.17 -42.93
CA GLY A 302 27.53 -52.87 -44.09
C GLY A 302 28.95 -52.37 -43.79
N ARG A 303 29.90 -53.31 -43.69
CA ARG A 303 31.28 -53.28 -44.27
C ARG A 303 32.14 -52.01 -44.05
N VAL A 304 33.21 -52.10 -43.24
CA VAL A 304 34.62 -52.42 -43.61
C VAL A 304 35.45 -51.19 -44.04
N SER A 305 36.67 -51.14 -43.47
CA SER A 305 37.89 -50.39 -43.86
C SER A 305 38.18 -49.03 -43.22
N ALA A 306 39.02 -49.08 -42.18
CA ALA A 306 40.41 -48.57 -42.08
C ALA A 306 40.79 -47.12 -42.52
N PRO A 307 41.83 -46.55 -41.89
CA PRO A 307 41.98 -45.10 -41.69
C PRO A 307 42.98 -44.44 -42.65
N VAL A 308 42.91 -43.11 -42.78
CA VAL A 308 44.01 -42.33 -43.35
C VAL A 308 44.24 -41.04 -42.57
N SER A 309 45.53 -40.87 -42.31
CA SER A 309 46.33 -39.86 -41.64
C SER A 309 46.30 -38.42 -42.18
N GLY A 310 46.81 -37.51 -41.34
CA GLY A 310 47.60 -36.33 -41.75
C GLY A 310 46.77 -35.05 -41.84
N GLY A 311 47.23 -33.88 -41.45
CA GLY A 311 48.51 -33.34 -40.98
C GLY A 311 48.25 -31.85 -40.70
N ALA A 312 48.87 -31.29 -39.65
CA ALA A 312 49.96 -30.32 -39.75
C ALA A 312 49.61 -28.91 -40.28
N GLY A 313 50.06 -27.89 -39.53
CA GLY A 313 50.21 -26.50 -39.98
C GLY A 313 49.60 -25.50 -38.98
N SER A 314 50.28 -24.98 -37.95
CA SER A 314 51.45 -24.07 -37.90
C SER A 314 51.22 -22.68 -38.51
N GLY A 315 51.44 -21.64 -37.69
CA GLY A 315 51.61 -20.23 -38.11
C GLY A 315 50.90 -19.30 -37.12
N LEU A 316 51.54 -18.81 -36.06
CA LEU A 316 52.56 -17.75 -35.94
C LEU A 316 52.09 -16.33 -36.29
N ALA A 317 52.63 -15.40 -35.51
CA ALA A 317 52.68 -13.93 -35.61
C ALA A 317 51.56 -13.20 -34.81
N SER A 318 51.78 -12.58 -33.65
CA SER A 318 52.79 -11.60 -33.16
C SER A 318 52.39 -10.14 -33.39
N GLY A 319 52.46 -9.36 -32.30
CA GLY A 319 52.68 -7.90 -32.30
C GLY A 319 51.42 -7.05 -32.15
N LEU A 320 51.37 -5.92 -31.44
CA LEU A 320 52.18 -5.24 -30.41
C LEU A 320 51.47 -3.88 -30.20
N SER A 321 51.73 -3.24 -29.05
CA SER A 321 51.70 -1.78 -28.76
C SER A 321 50.37 -0.99 -28.85
N GLU A 322 49.90 -0.47 -27.70
CA GLU A 322 49.94 0.96 -27.27
C GLU A 322 48.71 1.73 -27.81
N GLY A 323 47.97 2.58 -27.11
CA GLY A 323 48.18 3.36 -25.89
C GLY A 323 47.57 4.73 -26.16
N LEU A 324 46.45 5.08 -25.48
CA LEU A 324 45.93 6.42 -25.13
C LEU A 324 44.55 6.26 -24.48
#